data_AF-A0A6J6C858-F1
#
_entry.id   AF-A0A6J6C858-F1
#
_cell.length_a   1.000
_cell.length_b   1.000
_cell.length_c   1.000
_cell.angle_alpha   90.00
_cell.angle_beta   90.00
_cell.angle_gamma   90.00
#
_symmetry.space_group_name_H-M   'P 1'
#
loop_
_entity.id
_entity.type
_entity.pdbx_description
1 polymer ?
#
loop_
_entity_poly.entity_id
_entity_poly.type
_entity_poly.pdbx_seq_one_letter_code
_entity_poly.pdbx_strand_id
1 'polypeptide(L)'
;MDALENGSIVAGDVVVIRYEGPKGGPGMREMLMITGAIKGAGLGKSVLLITDGRFSGGTTGLCVGHVSPEAVDGGPIAFVKNGDRVRIDVKKRTLDLLVDESEMTERRKSFKPLTHKYRRGVLAKYSKLVGSAAKGAVCD
;
A
#
# COMPACT_ATOMS: atom_id res chain seq x y z
N MET A 1 -4.12 12.28 0.89
CA MET A 1 -3.92 13.69 1.28
C MET A 1 -5.23 14.22 1.81
N ASP A 2 -6.31 14.16 1.02
CA ASP A 2 -7.65 14.64 1.37
C ASP A 2 -8.14 14.17 2.75
N ALA A 3 -8.00 12.87 3.05
CA ALA A 3 -8.40 12.28 4.34
C ALA A 3 -7.58 12.78 5.55
N LEU A 4 -6.35 13.25 5.32
CA LEU A 4 -5.55 13.89 6.36
C LEU A 4 -5.97 15.35 6.54
N GLU A 5 -6.16 16.06 5.42
CA GLU A 5 -6.52 17.48 5.39
C GLU A 5 -7.90 17.74 5.99
N ASN A 6 -8.85 16.82 5.80
CA ASN A 6 -10.18 16.91 6.38
C ASN A 6 -10.29 16.30 7.81
N GLY A 7 -9.17 15.85 8.38
CA GLY A 7 -9.12 15.31 9.75
C GLY A 7 -9.72 13.91 9.93
N SER A 8 -9.95 13.15 8.86
CA SER A 8 -10.47 11.78 8.96
C SER A 8 -9.44 10.77 9.50
N ILE A 9 -8.15 11.04 9.33
CA ILE A 9 -7.06 10.20 9.87
C ILE A 9 -6.75 10.64 11.30
N VAL A 10 -6.85 9.70 12.24
CA VAL A 10 -6.67 9.94 13.67
C VAL A 10 -5.64 8.99 14.29
N ALA A 11 -5.27 9.27 15.54
CA ALA A 11 -4.35 8.41 16.29
C ALA A 11 -4.94 6.98 16.45
N GLY A 12 -4.11 5.97 16.19
CA GLY A 12 -4.50 4.56 16.20
C GLY A 12 -4.83 3.98 14.83
N ASP A 13 -4.96 4.83 13.80
CA ASP A 13 -5.29 4.36 12.46
C ASP A 13 -4.15 3.59 11.79
N VAL A 14 -4.55 2.65 10.94
CA VAL A 14 -3.68 2.01 9.96
C VAL A 14 -4.08 2.51 8.59
N VAL A 15 -3.25 3.37 8.00
CA VAL A 15 -3.50 3.96 6.70
C VAL A 15 -2.88 3.08 5.62
N VAL A 16 -3.74 2.49 4.78
CA VAL A 16 -3.34 1.65 3.66
C VAL A 16 -3.44 2.44 2.36
N ILE A 17 -2.30 2.70 1.73
CA ILE A 17 -2.20 3.36 0.42
C ILE A 17 -1.86 2.27 -0.60
N ARG A 18 -2.83 1.90 -1.42
CA ARG A 18 -2.72 0.76 -2.35
C ARG A 18 -2.94 1.15 -3.80
N TYR A 19 -2.60 0.26 -4.73
CA TYR A 19 -2.51 0.54 -6.17
C TYR A 19 -1.39 1.52 -6.52
N GLU A 20 -0.34 1.57 -5.70
CA GLU A 20 0.84 2.39 -5.92
C GLU A 20 2.10 1.55 -6.17
N GLY A 21 1.93 0.25 -6.37
CA GLY A 21 2.99 -0.71 -6.69
C GLY A 21 3.56 -0.57 -8.12
N PRO A 22 4.48 -1.46 -8.50
CA PRO A 22 5.10 -1.46 -9.82
C PRO A 22 4.09 -1.38 -10.97
N LYS A 23 3.06 -2.24 -10.97
CA LYS A 23 2.04 -2.24 -12.01
C LYS A 23 0.89 -1.29 -11.68
N GLY A 24 0.48 -1.20 -10.42
CA GLY A 24 -0.69 -0.43 -9.99
C GLY A 24 -0.54 1.07 -10.22
N GLY A 25 0.62 1.64 -9.87
CA GLY A 25 0.89 3.07 -9.94
C GLY A 25 0.76 3.66 -11.35
N PRO A 26 1.49 3.14 -12.37
CA PRO A 26 2.63 2.22 -12.36
C PRO A 26 3.95 2.96 -12.07
N GLY A 27 5.03 2.21 -11.85
CA GLY A 27 6.36 2.74 -11.56
C GLY A 27 6.71 2.84 -10.08
N MET A 28 5.85 2.28 -9.21
CA MET A 28 6.10 2.16 -7.78
C MET A 28 6.55 3.48 -7.14
N ARG A 29 5.70 4.51 -7.18
CA ARG A 29 6.10 5.88 -6.81
C ARG A 29 6.54 5.99 -5.34
N GLU A 30 7.40 6.96 -5.08
CA GLU A 30 7.84 7.30 -3.72
C GLU A 30 6.96 8.39 -3.13
N MET A 31 6.38 8.14 -1.96
CA MET A 31 5.36 9.00 -1.37
C MET A 31 5.88 9.80 -0.17
N LEU A 32 6.75 10.78 -0.44
CA LEU A 32 7.25 11.70 0.60
C LEU A 32 6.16 12.62 1.19
N MET A 33 5.21 13.07 0.36
CA MET A 33 4.23 14.07 0.80
C MET A 33 3.37 13.59 1.96
N ILE A 34 2.89 12.34 1.90
CA ILE A 34 2.01 11.80 2.94
C ILE A 34 2.76 11.56 4.26
N THR A 35 4.02 11.11 4.21
CA THR A 35 4.81 10.85 5.41
C THR A 35 5.18 12.16 6.12
N GLY A 36 5.55 13.18 5.35
CA GLY A 36 5.78 14.54 5.85
C GLY A 36 4.52 15.15 6.48
N ALA A 37 3.37 14.99 5.82
CA ALA A 37 2.11 15.53 6.31
C ALA A 37 1.62 14.85 7.61
N ILE A 38 1.72 13.51 7.70
CA ILE A 38 1.39 12.76 8.93
C ILE A 38 2.27 13.19 10.10
N LYS A 39 3.57 13.40 9.84
CA LYS A 39 4.49 13.94 10.84
C LYS A 39 4.10 15.35 11.26
N GLY A 40 3.80 16.24 10.31
CA GLY A 40 3.38 17.62 10.57
C GLY A 40 2.08 17.71 11.38
N ALA A 41 1.15 16.76 11.18
CA ALA A 41 -0.07 16.62 11.95
C ALA A 41 0.14 16.03 13.36
N GLY A 42 1.38 15.69 13.75
CA GLY A 42 1.68 15.09 15.05
C GLY A 42 1.32 13.60 15.17
N LEU A 43 0.94 12.95 14.08
CA LEU A 43 0.45 11.57 14.06
C LEU A 43 1.55 10.51 13.80
N GLY A 44 2.79 10.93 13.57
CA GLY A 44 3.88 10.04 13.17
C GLY A 44 4.21 8.90 14.16
N LYS A 45 3.82 8.99 15.43
CA LYS A 45 4.02 7.90 16.41
C LYS A 45 2.76 7.06 16.67
N SER A 46 1.60 7.53 16.22
CA SER A 46 0.30 6.94 16.53
C SER A 46 -0.40 6.32 15.33
N VAL A 47 0.12 6.52 14.11
CA VAL A 47 -0.43 5.96 12.86
C VAL A 47 0.58 5.03 12.21
N LEU A 48 0.11 3.90 11.69
CA LEU A 48 0.88 2.98 10.85
C LEU A 48 0.57 3.26 9.38
N LEU A 49 1.60 3.46 8.56
CA LEU A 49 1.44 3.60 7.10
C LEU A 49 1.86 2.31 6.39
N ILE A 50 1.03 1.84 5.46
CA ILE A 50 1.29 0.62 4.67
C ILE A 50 1.04 0.92 3.20
N THR A 51 1.93 0.44 2.32
CA THR A 51 1.74 0.57 0.87
C THR A 51 2.39 -0.55 0.07
N ASP A 52 1.79 -0.86 -1.08
CA ASP A 52 2.43 -1.65 -2.15
C ASP A 52 3.43 -0.82 -2.98
N GLY A 53 3.46 0.51 -2.81
CA GLY A 53 4.46 1.42 -3.35
C GLY A 53 5.67 1.63 -2.43
N ARG A 54 6.21 2.87 -2.43
CA ARG A 54 7.40 3.24 -1.64
C ARG A 54 7.16 4.45 -0.75
N PHE A 55 7.86 4.49 0.37
CA PHE A 55 8.00 5.68 1.21
C PHE A 55 9.45 6.18 1.18
N SER A 56 9.62 7.49 1.32
CA SER A 56 10.95 8.11 1.39
C SER A 56 11.59 7.95 2.76
N GLY A 57 12.91 7.83 2.80
CA GLY A 57 13.70 7.59 4.02
C GLY A 57 13.62 8.66 5.12
N GLY A 58 13.03 9.84 4.87
CA GLY A 58 12.81 10.90 5.86
C GLY A 58 11.66 10.65 6.85
N THR A 59 11.08 9.46 6.85
CA THR A 59 9.85 9.16 7.58
C THR A 59 10.12 8.84 9.05
N THR A 60 9.32 9.41 9.96
CA THR A 60 9.34 9.07 11.39
C THR A 60 8.09 8.28 11.72
N GLY A 61 8.24 7.11 12.35
CA GLY A 61 7.12 6.20 12.66
C GLY A 61 7.26 4.85 11.99
N LEU A 62 6.19 4.04 12.07
CA LEU A 62 6.12 2.76 11.37
C LEU A 62 5.54 2.96 9.97
N CYS A 63 6.37 2.74 8.95
CA CYS A 63 5.99 2.86 7.56
C CYS A 63 6.50 1.65 6.79
N VAL A 64 5.58 0.88 6.22
CA VAL A 64 5.85 -0.36 5.51
C VAL A 64 5.58 -0.15 4.02
N GLY A 65 6.64 -0.19 3.22
CA GLY A 65 6.54 -0.20 1.76
C GLY A 65 6.72 -1.59 1.18
N HIS A 66 6.67 -1.70 -0.15
CA HIS A 66 6.97 -2.90 -0.93
C HIS A 66 6.06 -4.10 -0.60
N VAL A 67 4.87 -3.86 -0.05
CA VAL A 67 3.92 -4.94 0.23
C VAL A 67 3.62 -5.70 -1.05
N SER A 68 3.87 -7.01 -1.01
CA SER A 68 3.80 -7.89 -2.17
C SER A 68 3.02 -9.17 -1.80
N PRO A 69 2.17 -9.72 -2.69
CA PRO A 69 1.80 -9.19 -4.00
C PRO A 69 1.10 -7.82 -3.91
N GLU A 70 1.30 -6.96 -4.91
CA GLU A 70 0.69 -5.63 -4.96
C GLU A 70 -0.83 -5.71 -5.18
N ALA A 71 -1.55 -4.61 -4.96
CA ALA A 71 -3.01 -4.64 -5.01
C ALA A 71 -3.56 -5.04 -6.39
N VAL A 72 -2.95 -4.58 -7.48
CA VAL A 72 -3.42 -4.92 -8.84
C VAL A 72 -3.21 -6.40 -9.19
N ASP A 73 -2.26 -7.06 -8.54
CA ASP A 73 -2.00 -8.51 -8.68
C ASP A 73 -2.86 -9.36 -7.73
N GLY A 74 -3.78 -8.75 -6.97
CA GLY A 74 -4.69 -9.47 -6.07
C GLY A 74 -4.02 -9.95 -4.78
N GLY A 75 -2.99 -9.26 -4.30
CA GLY A 75 -2.41 -9.52 -2.98
C GLY A 75 -3.38 -9.16 -1.83
N PRO A 76 -3.10 -9.60 -0.59
CA PRO A 76 -3.97 -9.32 0.57
C PRO A 76 -4.32 -7.83 0.76
N ILE A 77 -3.39 -6.93 0.44
CA ILE A 77 -3.59 -5.47 0.50
C ILE A 77 -4.76 -4.97 -0.37
N ALA A 78 -5.08 -5.67 -1.46
CA ALA A 78 -6.22 -5.36 -2.33
C ALA A 78 -7.57 -5.52 -1.63
N PHE A 79 -7.63 -6.35 -0.58
CA PHE A 79 -8.87 -6.75 0.07
C PHE A 79 -9.12 -6.08 1.41
N VAL A 80 -8.19 -5.26 1.90
CA VAL A 80 -8.38 -4.48 3.13
C VAL A 80 -9.61 -3.58 2.98
N LYS A 81 -10.44 -3.53 4.03
CA LYS A 81 -11.60 -2.67 4.18
C LYS A 81 -11.43 -1.79 5.43
N ASN A 82 -12.11 -0.65 5.45
CA ASN A 82 -12.13 0.21 6.63
C ASN A 82 -12.70 -0.57 7.84
N GLY A 83 -12.02 -0.45 8.98
CA GLY A 83 -12.37 -1.19 10.21
C GLY A 83 -11.63 -2.52 10.37
N ASP A 84 -10.97 -3.04 9.33
CA ASP A 84 -10.12 -4.23 9.49
C ASP A 84 -8.95 -3.92 10.43
N ARG A 85 -8.58 -4.91 11.24
CA ARG A 85 -7.44 -4.80 12.15
C ARG A 85 -6.18 -5.30 11.46
N VAL A 86 -5.11 -4.53 11.56
CA VAL A 86 -3.78 -4.93 11.07
C VAL A 86 -2.82 -5.00 12.25
N ARG A 87 -2.01 -6.05 12.30
CA ARG A 87 -0.97 -6.23 13.32
C ARG A 87 0.39 -6.22 12.66
N ILE A 88 1.28 -5.37 13.17
CA ILE A 88 2.71 -5.42 12.87
C ILE A 88 3.46 -5.93 14.09
N ASP A 89 4.27 -6.96 13.91
CA ASP A 89 5.19 -7.46 14.93
C ASP A 89 6.62 -7.43 14.37
N VAL A 90 7.37 -6.41 14.78
CA VAL A 90 8.75 -6.17 14.32
C VAL A 90 9.70 -7.28 14.78
N LYS A 91 9.45 -7.89 15.94
CA LYS A 91 10.29 -8.99 16.45
C LYS A 91 10.09 -10.25 15.63
N LYS A 92 8.83 -10.57 15.29
CA LYS A 92 8.49 -11.72 14.45
C LYS A 92 8.62 -11.43 12.95
N ARG A 93 8.80 -10.17 12.57
CA ARG A 93 8.85 -9.70 11.18
C ARG A 93 7.56 -10.04 10.42
N THR A 94 6.41 -9.94 11.08
CA THR A 94 5.10 -10.20 10.48
C THR A 94 4.29 -8.93 10.31
N LEU A 95 3.49 -8.92 9.26
CA LEU A 95 2.44 -7.94 9.00
C LEU A 95 1.16 -8.73 8.67
N ASP A 96 0.26 -8.79 9.63
CA ASP A 96 -0.93 -9.65 9.57
C ASP A 96 -2.19 -8.80 9.40
N LEU A 97 -3.00 -9.15 8.39
CA LEU A 97 -4.37 -8.69 8.30
C LEU A 97 -5.23 -9.65 9.13
N LEU A 98 -5.85 -9.15 10.21
CA LEU A 98 -6.62 -9.96 11.14
C LEU A 98 -8.07 -10.12 10.64
N VAL A 99 -8.21 -10.78 9.49
CA VAL A 99 -9.48 -11.11 8.85
C VAL A 99 -9.50 -12.61 8.62
N ASP A 100 -10.63 -13.26 8.88
CA ASP A 100 -10.78 -14.70 8.71
C ASP A 100 -10.61 -15.11 7.25
N GLU A 101 -10.04 -16.28 7.01
CA GLU A 101 -9.75 -16.77 5.66
C GLU A 101 -11.03 -16.97 4.83
N SER A 102 -12.15 -17.32 5.47
CA SER A 102 -13.46 -17.41 4.82
C SER A 102 -13.90 -16.06 4.26
N GLU A 103 -13.77 -14.98 5.04
CA GLU A 103 -14.09 -13.63 4.59
C GLU A 103 -13.12 -13.17 3.49
N MET A 104 -11.82 -13.45 3.63
CA MET A 104 -10.84 -13.17 2.56
C MET A 104 -11.19 -13.89 1.26
N THR A 105 -11.64 -15.14 1.35
CA THR A 105 -12.11 -15.92 0.20
C THR A 105 -13.32 -15.26 -0.47
N GLU A 106 -14.31 -14.81 0.31
CA GLU A 106 -15.46 -14.08 -0.24
C GLU A 106 -15.05 -12.76 -0.91
N ARG A 107 -14.14 -11.99 -0.29
CA ARG A 107 -13.64 -10.73 -0.85
C ARG A 107 -12.90 -10.93 -2.19
N ARG A 108 -12.27 -12.09 -2.39
CA ARG A 108 -11.58 -12.44 -3.65
C ARG A 108 -12.54 -12.74 -4.81
N LYS A 109 -13.74 -13.25 -4.55
CA LYS A 109 -14.67 -13.68 -5.62
C LYS A 109 -15.09 -12.55 -6.57
N SER A 110 -15.27 -11.34 -6.04
CA SER A 110 -15.66 -10.16 -6.82
C SER A 110 -14.48 -9.29 -7.23
N PHE A 111 -13.24 -9.79 -7.10
CA PHE A 111 -12.05 -8.99 -7.35
C PHE A 111 -11.93 -8.61 -8.82
N LYS A 112 -11.92 -7.30 -9.08
CA LYS A 112 -11.52 -6.72 -10.35
C LYS A 112 -10.45 -5.68 -10.07
N PRO A 113 -9.22 -5.85 -10.57
CA PRO A 113 -8.15 -4.93 -10.25
C PRO A 113 -8.43 -3.54 -10.85
N LEU A 114 -8.15 -2.50 -10.07
CA LEU A 114 -8.11 -1.13 -10.60
C LEU A 114 -6.81 -0.95 -11.39
N THR A 115 -6.93 -0.78 -12.71
CA THR A 115 -5.78 -0.59 -13.59
C THR A 115 -5.41 0.89 -13.73
N HIS A 116 -4.13 1.17 -13.96
CA HIS A 116 -3.66 2.53 -14.22
C HIS A 116 -4.19 3.13 -15.53
N LYS A 117 -4.17 4.48 -15.60
CA LYS A 117 -4.68 5.25 -16.76
C LYS A 117 -3.81 5.20 -18.02
N TYR A 118 -2.52 4.88 -17.90
CA TYR A 118 -1.57 4.92 -19.02
C TYR A 118 -1.74 3.75 -19.98
N ARG A 119 -2.43 3.95 -21.11
CA ARG A 119 -2.69 2.88 -22.10
C ARG A 119 -1.58 2.69 -23.15
N ARG A 120 -0.67 3.67 -23.28
CA ARG A 120 0.45 3.68 -24.26
C ARG A 120 1.69 4.33 -23.63
N GLY A 121 2.83 4.25 -24.33
CA GLY A 121 4.09 4.86 -23.91
C GLY A 121 4.89 4.00 -22.93
N VAL A 122 5.94 4.59 -22.34
CA VAL A 122 6.90 3.87 -21.49
C VAL A 122 6.25 3.21 -20.27
N LEU A 123 5.33 3.89 -19.58
CA LEU A 123 4.65 3.36 -18.41
C LEU A 123 3.72 2.19 -18.74
N ALA A 124 3.09 2.20 -19.93
CA ALA A 124 2.27 1.09 -20.39
C ALA A 124 3.09 -0.12 -20.84
N LYS A 125 4.36 0.07 -21.25
CA LYS A 125 5.30 -1.03 -21.49
C LYS A 125 5.79 -1.58 -20.15
N TYR A 126 6.22 -0.70 -19.24
CA TYR A 126 6.71 -1.05 -17.92
C TYR A 126 5.70 -1.93 -17.15
N SER A 127 4.44 -1.50 -17.05
CA SER A 127 3.43 -2.25 -16.29
C SER A 127 3.11 -3.65 -16.85
N LYS A 128 3.45 -3.91 -18.12
CA LYS A 128 3.27 -5.23 -18.75
C LYS A 128 4.45 -6.17 -18.51
N LEU A 129 5.65 -5.61 -18.30
CA LEU A 129 6.90 -6.37 -18.21
C LEU A 129 7.41 -6.49 -16.77
N VAL A 130 7.06 -5.53 -15.92
CA VAL A 130 7.63 -5.43 -14.58
C VAL A 130 7.20 -6.59 -13.68
N GLY A 131 8.19 -7.19 -13.02
CA GLY A 131 8.00 -8.18 -11.96
C GLY A 131 7.64 -7.55 -10.60
N SER A 132 7.39 -8.41 -9.62
CA SER A 132 7.06 -7.99 -8.25
C SER A 132 8.20 -7.19 -7.60
N ALA A 133 7.85 -6.23 -6.74
CA ALA A 133 8.80 -5.52 -5.88
C ALA A 133 9.63 -6.47 -5.00
N ALA A 134 9.07 -7.61 -4.58
CA ALA A 134 9.79 -8.64 -3.83
C ALA A 134 10.97 -9.26 -4.60
N LYS A 135 10.98 -9.13 -5.93
CA LYS A 135 12.06 -9.57 -6.83
C LYS A 135 12.84 -8.39 -7.43
N GLY A 136 12.70 -7.20 -6.88
CA GLY A 136 13.40 -5.99 -7.32
C GLY A 136 12.75 -5.23 -8.48
N ALA A 137 11.49 -5.55 -8.85
CA ALA A 137 10.76 -4.87 -9.94
C ALA A 137 11.53 -4.81 -11.27
N VAL A 138 12.23 -5.90 -11.60
CA VAL A 138 12.94 -6.07 -12.87
C VAL A 138 11.97 -6.15 -14.06
N CYS A 139 12.39 -5.69 -15.22
CA CYS A 139 11.64 -5.76 -16.48
C CYS A 139 12.42 -6.63 -17.44
N ASP A 140 11.89 -7.81 -17.77
CA ASP A 140 12.43 -8.72 -18.77
C ASP A 140 11.55 -8.74 -20.02
#